data_AF-A0A6G9CSJ2-F1
#
_entry.id   AF-A0A6G9CSJ2-F1
#
_cell.length_a   1.000
_cell.length_b   1.000
_cell.length_c   1.000
_cell.angle_alpha   90.00
_cell.angle_beta   90.00
_cell.angle_gamma   90.00
#
_symmetry.space_group_name_H-M   'P 1'
#
loop_
_entity.id
_entity.type
_entity.pdbx_description
1 polymer ?
#
loop_
_entity_poly.entity_id
_entity_poly.type
_entity_poly.pdbx_seq_one_letter_code
_entity_poly.pdbx_strand_id
1 'polypeptide(L)'
;MPVISDLLTDGAKLGVGAEIVFTVRDIRDSVAHDAILGPARTTVPVNATTGLFTTPTLDPGPYWVGIRWSRSNPTHELYPIEVPAESGTFRLWPLIDAGAPPPPAESDGFIRNGGGFARGERTTIAEYAAMTAPDPETLYVVFES
;
A
#
# COMPACT_ATOMS: atom_id res chain seq x y z
N MET A 1 11.14 18.78 0.53
CA MET A 1 10.07 18.21 1.36
C MET A 1 9.44 17.02 0.63
N PRO A 2 9.00 15.98 1.33
CA PRO A 2 8.55 14.71 0.76
C PRO A 2 7.14 14.78 0.17
N VAL A 3 6.92 14.04 -0.92
CA VAL A 3 5.62 13.80 -1.55
C VAL A 3 5.44 12.30 -1.72
N ILE A 4 4.24 11.77 -1.49
CA ILE A 4 3.93 10.36 -1.75
C ILE A 4 3.07 10.28 -3.01
N SER A 5 3.46 9.43 -3.96
CA SER A 5 2.66 9.18 -5.16
C SER A 5 2.73 7.72 -5.57
N ASP A 6 1.57 7.09 -5.69
CA ASP A 6 1.45 5.67 -5.97
C ASP A 6 0.11 5.35 -6.66
N LEU A 7 -0.03 4.10 -7.11
CA LEU A 7 -1.28 3.52 -7.56
C LEU A 7 -1.95 2.83 -6.37
N LEU A 8 -3.17 3.26 -6.07
CA LEU A 8 -4.06 2.62 -5.12
C LEU A 8 -4.95 1.62 -5.86
N THR A 9 -4.32 0.55 -6.33
CA THR A 9 -4.99 -0.56 -7.03
C THR A 9 -4.67 -1.85 -6.30
N ASP A 10 -5.70 -2.59 -5.89
CA ASP A 10 -5.54 -3.90 -5.27
C ASP A 10 -6.45 -4.92 -5.98
N GLY A 11 -5.82 -5.91 -6.63
CA GLY A 11 -6.50 -6.98 -7.34
C GLY A 11 -7.34 -7.89 -6.43
N ALA A 12 -6.97 -8.02 -5.16
CA ALA A 12 -7.72 -8.79 -4.16
C ALA A 12 -8.91 -8.00 -3.57
N LYS A 13 -8.88 -6.67 -3.63
CA LYS A 13 -9.94 -5.77 -3.10
C LYS A 13 -10.87 -5.20 -4.17
N LEU A 14 -10.81 -5.76 -5.38
CA LEU A 14 -11.71 -5.48 -6.51
C LEU A 14 -11.61 -4.03 -7.05
N GLY A 15 -10.41 -3.55 -7.34
CA GLY A 15 -10.19 -2.41 -8.25
C GLY A 15 -9.48 -1.20 -7.65
N VAL A 16 -9.83 -0.02 -8.15
CA VAL A 16 -9.26 1.27 -7.75
C VAL A 16 -9.82 1.71 -6.40
N GLY A 17 -8.93 2.06 -5.46
CA GLY A 17 -9.31 2.55 -4.15
C GLY A 17 -10.13 3.86 -4.21
N ALA A 18 -11.06 4.00 -3.28
CA ALA A 18 -12.01 5.10 -3.25
C ALA A 18 -11.45 6.38 -2.63
N GLU A 19 -10.63 6.26 -1.59
CA GLU A 19 -10.09 7.40 -0.84
C GLU A 19 -8.83 6.99 -0.09
N ILE A 20 -7.87 7.92 0.01
CA ILE A 20 -6.70 7.79 0.88
C ILE A 20 -6.57 9.02 1.76
N VAL A 21 -6.19 8.79 3.03
CA VAL A 21 -6.14 9.79 4.08
C VAL A 21 -4.83 9.66 4.84
N PHE A 22 -4.13 10.76 5.04
CA PHE A 22 -2.94 10.82 5.89
C PHE A 22 -3.28 11.55 7.18
N THR A 23 -2.99 10.95 8.32
CA THR A 23 -3.35 11.49 9.64
C THR A 23 -2.14 11.57 10.55
N VAL A 24 -1.82 12.77 11.03
CA VAL A 24 -0.98 12.95 12.22
C VAL A 24 -1.89 12.79 13.43
N ARG A 25 -1.58 11.86 14.34
CA ARG A 25 -2.40 11.62 15.54
C ARG A 25 -1.86 12.34 16.77
N ASP A 26 -0.55 12.45 16.87
CA ASP A 26 0.13 12.99 18.04
C ASP A 26 0.63 14.39 17.76
N ILE A 27 0.61 15.24 18.79
CA ILE A 27 1.24 16.55 18.71
C ILE A 27 2.75 16.34 18.68
N ARG A 28 3.43 16.85 17.65
CA ARG A 28 4.88 16.78 17.54
C ARG A 28 5.47 18.03 16.91
N ASP A 29 6.74 18.27 17.21
CA ASP A 29 7.48 19.35 16.55
C ASP A 29 7.75 18.96 15.08
N SER A 30 7.74 19.96 14.19
CA SER A 30 8.15 19.74 12.80
C SER A 30 9.65 19.39 12.78
N VAL A 31 10.09 18.64 11.77
CA VAL A 31 11.53 18.32 11.64
C VAL A 31 12.37 19.58 11.37
N ALA A 32 11.75 20.63 10.82
CA ALA A 32 12.38 21.93 10.64
C ALA A 32 12.36 22.81 11.92
N HIS A 33 11.70 22.35 13.00
CA HIS A 33 11.51 23.08 14.26
C HIS A 33 10.89 24.48 14.09
N ASP A 34 10.07 24.64 13.04
CA ASP A 34 9.42 25.88 12.66
C ASP A 34 7.90 25.88 12.88
N ALA A 35 7.33 24.72 13.24
CA ALA A 35 5.90 24.56 13.49
C ALA A 35 5.62 23.40 14.45
N ILE A 36 4.55 23.55 15.24
CA ILE A 36 3.98 22.42 15.99
C ILE A 36 2.93 21.76 15.10
N LEU A 37 3.14 20.48 14.79
CA LEU A 37 2.17 19.66 14.09
C LEU A 37 1.16 19.12 15.09
N GLY A 38 -0.09 19.58 14.98
CA GLY A 38 -1.22 19.04 15.74
C GLY A 38 -1.87 17.86 15.03
N PRO A 39 -2.90 17.24 15.65
CA PRO A 39 -3.68 16.21 14.99
C PRO A 39 -4.33 16.76 13.72
N ALA A 40 -3.88 16.30 12.57
CA ALA A 40 -4.27 16.83 11.28
C ALA A 40 -4.60 15.69 10.32
N ARG A 41 -5.64 15.89 9.51
CA ARG A 41 -6.12 14.93 8.51
C ARG A 41 -5.99 15.55 7.13
N THR A 42 -5.21 14.91 6.26
CA THR A 42 -5.05 15.28 4.86
C THR A 42 -5.69 14.19 3.99
N THR A 43 -6.88 14.47 3.47
CA THR A 43 -7.53 13.61 2.48
C THR A 43 -6.94 13.91 1.10
N VAL A 44 -6.54 12.86 0.39
CA VAL A 44 -5.91 12.99 -0.92
C VAL A 44 -6.81 12.33 -1.97
N PRO A 45 -7.15 13.04 -3.06
CA PRO A 45 -8.00 12.49 -4.10
C PRO A 45 -7.27 11.35 -4.83
N VAL A 46 -8.00 10.28 -5.07
CA VAL A 46 -7.55 9.15 -5.88
C VAL A 46 -8.23 9.26 -7.24
N ASN A 47 -7.45 9.16 -8.32
CA ASN A 47 -8.01 9.12 -9.66
C ASN A 47 -8.87 7.86 -9.80
N ALA A 48 -10.17 8.03 -10.06
CA ALA A 48 -11.13 6.93 -10.08
C ALA A 48 -10.91 5.91 -11.22
N THR A 49 -10.14 6.28 -12.25
CA THR A 49 -9.88 5.43 -13.42
C THR A 49 -8.55 4.70 -13.28
N THR A 50 -7.50 5.39 -12.83
CA THR A 50 -6.14 4.83 -12.77
C THR A 50 -5.72 4.39 -11.37
N GLY A 51 -6.41 4.84 -10.32
CA GLY A 51 -5.98 4.68 -8.94
C GLY A 51 -4.78 5.52 -8.54
N LEU A 52 -4.26 6.36 -9.44
CA LEU A 52 -3.15 7.25 -9.13
C LEU A 52 -3.57 8.29 -8.09
N PHE A 53 -2.74 8.49 -7.08
CA PHE A 53 -2.82 9.63 -6.18
C PHE A 53 -1.43 10.27 -6.01
N THR A 54 -1.44 11.52 -5.60
CA THR A 54 -0.25 12.29 -5.22
C THR A 54 -0.62 13.17 -4.05
N THR A 55 0.10 13.05 -2.93
CA THR A 55 -0.13 13.90 -1.76
C THR A 55 0.33 15.33 -2.06
N PRO A 56 -0.17 16.35 -1.32
CA PRO A 56 0.61 17.56 -1.15
C PRO A 56 1.93 17.23 -0.46
N THR A 57 2.83 18.21 -0.40
CA THR A 57 4.02 18.13 0.44
C THR A 57 3.63 17.78 1.87
N LEU A 58 4.22 16.72 2.41
CA LEU A 58 4.02 16.29 3.80
C LEU A 58 5.21 16.73 4.64
N ASP A 59 4.99 16.90 5.94
CA ASP A 59 6.06 17.03 6.90
C ASP A 59 6.67 15.65 7.16
N PRO A 60 7.99 15.53 7.34
CA PRO A 60 8.60 14.25 7.68
C PRO A 60 8.14 13.70 9.03
N GLY A 61 8.19 12.38 9.19
CA GLY A 61 7.95 11.64 10.43
C GLY A 61 6.67 10.80 10.43
N PRO A 62 6.11 10.42 11.59
CA PRO A 62 5.05 9.43 11.67
C PRO A 62 3.69 9.93 11.17
N TYR A 63 3.03 9.06 10.39
CA TYR A 63 1.64 9.22 9.94
C TYR A 63 0.87 7.90 10.03
N TRP A 64 -0.44 8.02 10.16
CA TRP A 64 -1.38 6.92 9.88
C TRP A 64 -2.02 7.15 8.51
N VAL A 65 -1.89 6.16 7.64
CA VAL A 65 -2.57 6.12 6.34
C VAL A 65 -3.85 5.33 6.47
N GLY A 66 -4.98 5.96 6.19
CA GLY A 66 -6.27 5.31 6.04
C GLY A 66 -6.58 5.10 4.56
N ILE A 67 -6.74 3.84 4.15
CA ILE A 67 -7.13 3.46 2.78
C ILE A 67 -8.56 2.95 2.82
N ARG A 68 -9.45 3.59 2.05
CA ARG A 68 -10.80 3.08 1.80
C ARG A 68 -10.86 2.48 0.40
N TRP A 69 -10.97 1.16 0.33
CA TRP A 69 -10.93 0.42 -0.93
C TRP A 69 -12.22 0.57 -1.75
N SER A 70 -13.38 0.51 -1.12
CA SER A 70 -14.67 0.60 -1.80
C SER A 70 -15.41 1.88 -1.46
N ARG A 71 -16.10 2.48 -2.45
CA ARG A 71 -17.02 3.60 -2.23
C ARG A 71 -18.27 3.19 -1.43
N SER A 72 -18.63 1.91 -1.47
CA SER A 72 -19.78 1.36 -0.72
C SER A 72 -19.43 0.94 0.70
N ASN A 73 -18.15 0.77 1.04
CA ASN A 73 -17.70 0.45 2.39
C ASN A 73 -17.13 1.72 3.05
N PRO A 74 -17.70 2.22 4.15
CA PRO A 74 -17.20 3.44 4.80
C PRO A 74 -15.87 3.24 5.55
N THR A 75 -15.39 2.01 5.73
CA THR A 75 -14.26 1.70 6.61
C THR A 75 -12.92 1.97 5.94
N HIS A 76 -12.01 2.61 6.68
CA HIS A 76 -10.60 2.73 6.30
C HIS A 76 -9.78 1.63 6.96
N GLU A 77 -9.00 0.92 6.15
CA GLU A 77 -7.89 0.11 6.66
C GLU A 77 -6.74 1.05 7.02
N LEU A 78 -6.17 0.87 8.22
CA LEU A 78 -5.20 1.80 8.80
C LEU A 78 -3.80 1.20 8.82
N TYR A 79 -2.83 1.93 8.30
CA TYR A 79 -1.42 1.54 8.24
C TYR A 79 -0.54 2.63 8.86
N PRO A 80 0.36 2.28 9.79
CA PRO A 80 1.40 3.22 10.22
C PRO A 80 2.46 3.36 9.11
N ILE A 81 2.93 4.58 8.88
CA ILE A 81 4.07 4.87 8.01
C ILE A 81 5.00 5.89 8.67
N GLU A 82 6.26 5.89 8.23
CA GLU A 82 7.22 6.96 8.51
C GLU A 82 7.50 7.72 7.20
N VAL A 83 7.19 9.02 7.16
CA VAL A 83 7.49 9.87 6.00
C VAL A 83 8.97 10.31 6.07
N PRO A 84 9.79 10.05 5.03
CA PRO A 84 11.22 10.36 5.07
C PRO A 84 11.53 11.85 5.21
N ALA A 85 12.68 12.17 5.83
CA ALA A 85 13.13 13.56 5.98
C ALA A 85 13.65 14.15 4.67
N GLU A 86 14.09 13.30 3.74
CA GLU A 86 14.61 13.71 2.45
C GLU A 86 13.49 14.27 1.55
N SER A 87 13.87 15.25 0.73
CA SER A 87 13.01 15.69 -0.36
C SER A 87 12.94 14.63 -1.46
N GLY A 88 11.74 14.33 -1.95
CA GLY A 88 11.56 13.41 -3.06
C GLY A 88 10.12 12.96 -3.24
N THR A 89 9.91 12.16 -4.28
CA THR A 89 8.66 11.42 -4.50
C THR A 89 8.86 9.98 -4.04
N PHE A 90 8.05 9.55 -3.09
CA PHE A 90 8.11 8.22 -2.49
C PHE A 90 6.88 7.39 -2.88
N ARG A 91 7.09 6.08 -2.98
CA ARG A 91 6.01 5.10 -3.17
C ARG A 91 5.39 4.77 -1.81
N LEU A 92 4.07 4.53 -1.78
CA LEU A 92 3.34 4.27 -0.53
C LEU A 92 3.64 2.89 0.04
N TRP A 93 3.61 1.87 -0.81
CA TRP A 93 3.70 0.47 -0.35
C TRP A 93 4.99 0.17 0.41
N PRO A 94 6.18 0.62 -0.04
CA PRO A 94 7.41 0.45 0.73
C PRO A 94 7.37 1.11 2.12
N LEU A 95 6.64 2.22 2.28
CA LEU A 95 6.50 2.90 3.57
C LEU A 95 5.56 2.16 4.51
N ILE A 96 4.46 1.60 3.97
CA ILE A 96 3.56 0.71 4.73
C ILE A 96 4.31 -0.55 5.17
N ASP A 97 5.09 -1.15 4.27
CA ASP A 97 5.89 -2.34 4.54
C ASP A 97 6.95 -2.11 5.62
N ALA A 98 7.56 -0.92 5.64
CA ALA A 98 8.53 -0.53 6.66
C ALA A 98 7.88 -0.26 8.03
N GLY A 99 6.63 0.22 8.04
CA GLY A 99 5.85 0.46 9.26
C GLY A 99 5.13 -0.79 9.80
N ALA A 100 5.01 -1.85 8.99
CA ALA A 100 4.40 -3.10 9.41
C ALA A 100 5.26 -3.81 10.46
N PRO A 101 4.67 -4.33 11.55
CA PRO A 101 5.43 -5.14 12.49
C PRO A 101 6.01 -6.34 11.75
N PRO A 102 7.25 -6.77 12.09
CA PRO A 102 7.77 -8.01 11.55
C PRO A 102 6.77 -9.14 11.83
N PRO A 103 6.61 -10.10 10.90
CA PRO A 103 5.77 -11.26 11.16
C PRO A 103 6.20 -11.91 12.47
N PRO A 104 5.27 -12.51 13.23
CA PRO A 104 5.63 -13.34 14.36
C PRO A 104 6.70 -14.34 13.92
N ALA A 105 7.74 -14.55 14.73
CA ALA A 105 8.82 -15.48 14.41
C ALA A 105 8.33 -16.93 14.18
N GLU A 106 7.08 -17.22 14.56
CA GLU A 106 6.40 -18.50 14.43
C GLU A 106 5.49 -18.61 13.19
N SER A 107 5.35 -17.56 12.37
CA SER A 107 4.59 -17.64 11.12
C SER A 107 5.48 -18.05 9.96
N ASP A 108 5.55 -19.35 9.71
CA ASP A 108 6.06 -19.87 8.44
C ASP A 108 5.20 -19.32 7.28
N GLY A 109 5.84 -18.67 6.32
CA GLY A 109 5.32 -18.52 4.96
C GLY A 109 4.27 -17.43 4.72
N PHE A 110 4.69 -16.16 4.62
CA PHE A 110 3.90 -15.14 3.92
C PHE A 110 4.63 -14.67 2.65
N ILE A 111 3.87 -14.43 1.58
CA ILE A 111 4.37 -13.89 0.31
C ILE A 111 3.93 -12.44 0.21
N ARG A 112 4.87 -11.52 -0.04
CA ARG A 112 4.57 -10.11 -0.35
C ARG A 112 4.35 -9.94 -1.84
N ASN A 113 3.15 -9.55 -2.21
CA ASN A 113 2.78 -9.21 -3.58
C ASN A 113 2.88 -7.69 -3.77
N GLY A 114 4.08 -7.17 -4.03
CA GLY A 114 4.32 -5.73 -4.24
C GLY A 114 3.77 -5.20 -5.58
N GLY A 115 2.57 -5.64 -5.98
CA GLY A 115 1.98 -5.41 -7.30
C GLY A 115 2.52 -6.32 -8.41
N GLY A 116 3.22 -7.39 -8.05
CA GLY A 116 3.96 -8.25 -8.99
C GLY A 116 3.11 -9.34 -9.67
N PHE A 117 2.00 -9.75 -9.06
CA PHE A 117 1.03 -10.66 -9.67
C PHE A 117 -0.40 -10.21 -9.34
N ALA A 118 -1.31 -10.27 -10.30
CA ALA A 118 -2.72 -9.96 -10.10
C ALA A 118 -3.48 -11.13 -9.43
N ARG A 119 -3.00 -12.37 -9.57
CA ARG A 119 -3.74 -13.59 -9.16
C ARG A 119 -2.80 -14.67 -8.63
N GLY A 120 -3.35 -15.58 -7.82
CA GLY A 120 -2.69 -16.81 -7.39
C GLY A 120 -3.53 -18.04 -7.76
N GLU A 121 -2.93 -19.03 -8.39
CA GLU A 121 -3.60 -20.26 -8.82
C GLU A 121 -2.82 -21.50 -8.37
N ARG A 122 -3.53 -22.51 -7.87
CA ARG A 122 -2.96 -23.81 -7.49
C ARG A 122 -3.27 -24.82 -8.60
N THR A 123 -2.24 -25.43 -9.20
CA THR A 123 -2.37 -26.37 -10.32
C THR A 123 -1.34 -27.51 -10.24
N THR A 124 -1.55 -28.62 -10.94
CA THR A 124 -0.57 -29.72 -11.02
C THR A 124 0.53 -29.45 -12.05
N ILE A 125 1.66 -30.15 -11.96
CA ILE A 125 2.74 -30.07 -12.97
C ILE A 125 2.21 -30.39 -14.38
N ALA A 126 1.34 -31.41 -14.50
CA ALA A 126 0.79 -31.83 -15.78
C ALA A 126 -0.13 -30.75 -16.38
N GLU A 127 -0.98 -30.13 -15.56
CA GLU A 127 -1.87 -29.06 -16.00
C GLU A 127 -1.09 -27.80 -16.40
N TYR A 128 -0.10 -27.39 -15.60
CA TYR A 128 0.74 -26.25 -15.93
C TYR A 128 1.51 -26.47 -17.24
N ALA A 129 2.08 -27.66 -17.44
CA ALA A 129 2.79 -28.02 -18.68
C ALA A 129 1.87 -28.08 -19.91
N ALA A 130 0.58 -28.32 -19.72
CA ALA A 130 -0.42 -28.32 -20.79
C ALA A 130 -0.92 -26.92 -21.17
N MET A 131 -0.59 -25.88 -20.39
CA MET A 131 -0.97 -24.50 -20.71
C MET A 131 -0.17 -23.99 -21.91
N THR A 132 -0.86 -23.59 -22.97
CA THR A 132 -0.24 -23.02 -24.17
C THR A 132 0.46 -21.68 -23.90
N ALA A 133 -0.08 -20.88 -22.97
CA ALA A 133 0.47 -19.61 -22.54
C ALA A 133 -0.04 -19.26 -21.13
N PRO A 134 0.73 -19.56 -20.07
CA PRO A 134 0.39 -19.15 -18.71
C PRO A 134 0.26 -17.62 -18.62
N ASP A 135 -0.69 -17.13 -17.82
CA ASP A 135 -0.90 -15.70 -17.60
C ASP A 135 0.30 -15.11 -16.83
N PRO A 136 1.04 -14.14 -17.40
CA PRO A 136 2.21 -13.56 -16.76
C PRO A 136 1.89 -12.78 -15.48
N GLU A 137 0.63 -12.38 -15.25
CA GLU A 137 0.20 -11.75 -14.00
C GLU A 137 -0.31 -12.76 -12.96
N THR A 138 -0.22 -14.06 -13.20
CA THR A 138 -0.67 -15.10 -12.25
C THR A 138 0.50 -15.85 -11.63
N LEU A 139 0.56 -15.87 -10.29
CA LEU A 139 1.45 -16.75 -9.53
C LEU A 139 0.86 -18.17 -9.50
N TYR A 140 1.52 -19.12 -10.17
CA TYR A 140 1.14 -20.54 -10.15
C TYR A 140 1.91 -21.29 -9.07
N VAL A 141 1.20 -21.89 -8.12
CA VAL A 141 1.75 -22.83 -7.13
C VAL A 141 1.53 -24.24 -7.66
N VAL A 142 2.61 -24.83 -8.18
CA VAL A 142 2.60 -26.12 -8.87
C VAL A 142 3.05 -27.25 -7.94
N PHE A 143 2.34 -28.38 -7.96
CA PHE A 143 2.64 -29.55 -7.12
C PHE A 143 2.63 -30.85 -7.92
N GLU A 144 3.40 -31.84 -7.45
CA GLU A 144 3.27 -33.22 -7.92
C GLU A 144 1.89 -33.76 -7.51
N SER A 145 1.22 -34.42 -8.45
CA SER A 145 -0.10 -35.04 -8.25
C SER A 145 -0.02 -36.30 -7.41
#